data_AF-A0A502YS10-F1
#
_entry.id   AF-A0A502YS10-F1
#
_cell.length_a   1.000
_cell.length_b   1.000
_cell.length_c   1.000
_cell.angle_alpha   90.00
_cell.angle_beta   90.00
_cell.angle_gamma   90.00
#
_symmetry.space_group_name_H-M   'P 1'
#
loop_
_entity.id
_entity.type
_entity.pdbx_description
1 polymer ?
#
loop_
_entity_poly.entity_id
_entity_poly.type
_entity_poly.pdbx_seq_one_letter_code
_entity_poly.pdbx_strand_id
1 'polypeptide(L)' 'MTRWFRDWAAMADKDDNPTLDDVVKRLVQETGVSEAQALELVYLIGLDWGSLVREAKLIAPPPRD' A
#
# COMPACT_ATOMS: atom_id res chain seq x y z
N MET A 1 -0.22 21.51 0.53
CA MET A 1 -1.04 20.35 0.17
C MET A 1 -0.37 19.64 -1.02
N THR A 2 0.83 19.09 -0.87
CA THR A 2 1.08 17.66 -0.61
C THR A 2 2.48 17.50 -0.01
N ARG A 3 2.54 17.20 1.30
CA ARG A 3 3.78 16.93 2.05
C ARG A 3 3.76 15.47 2.50
N TRP A 4 3.66 14.53 1.56
CA TRP A 4 3.38 13.11 1.85
C TRP A 4 4.11 12.13 0.92
N PHE A 5 5.34 12.44 0.49
CA PHE A 5 6.14 11.52 -0.33
C PHE A 5 7.63 11.45 0.01
N ARG A 6 8.18 12.32 0.87
CA ARG A 6 9.64 12.53 0.97
C ARG A 6 10.32 11.85 2.17
N ASP A 7 9.64 11.64 3.28
CA ASP A 7 10.31 11.24 4.53
C ASP A 7 10.56 9.73 4.68
N TRP A 8 10.09 8.89 3.74
CA TRP A 8 10.25 7.43 3.84
C TRP A 8 11.51 6.89 3.14
N ALA A 9 12.03 7.58 2.12
CA ALA A 9 13.27 7.20 1.44
C ALA A 9 14.51 7.30 2.36
N ALA A 10 14.39 7.98 3.51
CA ALA A 10 15.46 8.15 4.47
C ALA A 10 15.51 7.03 5.55
N MET A 11 14.53 6.13 5.61
CA MET A 11 14.49 5.02 6.58
C MET A 11 14.94 3.67 6.01
N ALA A 12 15.13 3.57 4.68
CA ALA A 12 15.51 2.34 4.00
C ALA A 12 17.04 2.19 3.85
N ASP A 13 17.80 2.26 4.94
CA ASP A 13 19.19 1.75 4.92
C ASP A 13 19.20 0.31 5.44
N LYS A 14 18.93 -0.62 4.51
CA LYS A 14 19.57 -1.92 4.25
C LYS A 14 18.56 -2.86 3.59
N ASP A 15 18.76 -3.07 2.30
CA ASP A 15 17.96 -3.83 1.33
C ASP A 15 16.83 -3.02 0.67
N ASP A 16 17.12 -2.49 -0.53
CA ASP A 16 16.31 -1.60 -1.39
C ASP A 16 14.96 -2.16 -1.88
N ASN A 17 14.44 -3.23 -1.30
CA ASN A 17 13.14 -3.81 -1.66
C ASN A 17 12.14 -3.62 -0.51
N PRO A 18 11.01 -2.89 -0.71
CA PRO A 18 10.00 -2.77 0.33
C PRO A 18 9.50 -4.17 0.71
N THR A 19 9.44 -4.44 2.01
CA THR A 19 8.98 -5.74 2.50
C THR A 19 7.49 -5.91 2.20
N LEU A 20 7.02 -7.16 2.13
CA LEU A 20 5.59 -7.47 2.00
C LEU A 20 4.76 -6.74 3.08
N ASP A 21 5.25 -6.76 4.32
CA ASP A 21 4.58 -6.15 5.47
C ASP A 21 4.47 -4.63 5.31
N ASP A 22 5.52 -3.96 4.81
CA ASP A 22 5.50 -2.52 4.57
C ASP A 22 4.48 -2.15 3.49
N VAL A 23 4.43 -2.93 2.40
CA VAL A 23 3.48 -2.71 1.30
C VAL A 23 2.05 -2.92 1.77
N VAL A 24 1.77 -4.00 2.50
CA VAL A 24 0.45 -4.32 3.05
C VAL A 24 -0.02 -3.22 4.00
N LYS A 25 0.83 -2.83 4.97
CA LYS A 25 0.51 -1.80 5.95
C LYS A 25 0.20 -0.46 5.27
N ARG A 26 1.01 -0.09 4.28
CA ARG A 26 0.79 1.13 3.50
C ARG A 26 -0.50 1.07 2.70
N LEU A 27 -0.80 -0.07 2.07
CA LEU A 27 -2.00 -0.23 1.26
C LEU A 27 -3.28 -0.10 2.11
N VAL A 28 -3.30 -0.72 3.29
CA VAL A 28 -4.39 -0.57 4.28
C VAL A 28 -4.56 0.89 4.68
N GLN A 29 -3.46 1.60 4.99
CA GLN A 29 -3.50 3.00 5.40
C GLN A 29 -3.96 3.96 4.31
N GLU A 30 -3.51 3.76 3.07
CA GLU A 30 -3.81 4.68 1.96
C GLU A 30 -5.18 4.43 1.30
N THR A 31 -5.73 3.21 1.41
CA THR A 31 -6.94 2.83 0.68
C THR A 31 -8.09 2.38 1.56
N GLY A 32 -7.84 2.05 2.82
CA GLY A 32 -8.87 1.60 3.77
C GLY A 32 -9.36 0.15 3.54
N VAL A 33 -8.71 -0.61 2.66
CA VAL A 33 -8.93 -2.06 2.55
C VAL A 33 -8.43 -2.77 3.80
N SER A 34 -8.98 -3.96 4.08
CA SER A 34 -8.47 -4.79 5.17
C SER A 34 -7.09 -5.38 4.85
N GLU A 35 -6.35 -5.75 5.90
CA GLU A 35 -5.04 -6.40 5.75
C GLU A 35 -5.11 -7.69 4.91
N ALA A 36 -6.18 -8.48 5.08
CA ALA A 36 -6.41 -9.68 4.29
C ALA A 36 -6.58 -9.37 2.79
N GLN A 37 -7.33 -8.32 2.45
CA GLN A 37 -7.49 -7.86 1.07
C GLN A 37 -6.18 -7.31 0.49
N ALA A 38 -5.41 -6.57 1.30
CA ALA A 38 -4.12 -6.06 0.87
C ALA A 38 -3.12 -7.19 0.58
N LEU A 39 -3.05 -8.20 1.44
CA LEU A 39 -2.25 -9.40 1.22
C LEU A 39 -2.68 -10.14 -0.04
N GLU A 40 -3.98 -10.37 -0.21
CA GLU A 40 -4.52 -11.03 -1.40
C GLU A 40 -4.12 -10.30 -2.69
N LEU A 41 -4.24 -8.97 -2.72
CA LEU A 41 -3.80 -8.17 -3.86
C LEU A 41 -2.31 -8.36 -4.14
N VAL A 42 -1.45 -8.32 -3.13
CA VAL A 42 -0.02 -8.56 -3.31
C VAL A 42 0.27 -9.95 -3.84
N TYR A 43 -0.43 -10.98 -3.35
CA TYR A 43 -0.30 -12.34 -3.87
C TYR A 43 -0.77 -12.49 -5.32
N LEU A 44 -1.80 -11.74 -5.73
CA LEU A 44 -2.38 -11.81 -7.07
C LEU A 44 -1.57 -11.05 -8.12
N ILE A 45 -1.06 -9.86 -7.78
CA ILE A 45 -0.49 -8.93 -8.78
C ILE A 45 0.96 -8.53 -8.49
N GLY A 46 1.53 -9.00 -7.38
CA GLY A 46 2.88 -8.66 -6.95
C GLY A 46 2.98 -7.30 -6.24
N LEU A 47 4.20 -6.76 -6.15
CA LEU A 47 4.53 -5.56 -5.37
C LEU A 47 4.50 -4.26 -6.18
N ASP A 48 3.90 -4.26 -7.37
CA ASP A 48 3.74 -3.02 -8.15
C ASP A 48 2.75 -2.07 -7.47
N TRP A 49 3.28 -1.01 -6.87
CA TRP A 49 2.50 -0.07 -6.07
C TRP A 49 1.37 0.60 -6.84
N GLY A 50 1.59 0.97 -8.10
CA GLY A 50 0.58 1.64 -8.93
C GLY A 50 -0.64 0.75 -9.16
N SER A 51 -0.39 -0.53 -9.48
CA SER A 51 -1.43 -1.54 -9.65
C SER A 51 -2.13 -1.83 -8.33
N LEU A 52 -1.38 -2.00 -7.23
CA LEU A 52 -1.95 -2.26 -5.90
C LEU A 52 -2.91 -1.16 -5.46
N VAL A 53 -2.52 0.11 -5.56
CA VAL A 53 -3.38 1.24 -5.18
C VAL A 53 -4.63 1.31 -6.04
N ARG A 54 -4.51 1.03 -7.35
CA ARG A 54 -5.65 1.03 -8.26
C ARG A 54 -6.66 -0.06 -7.86
N GLU A 55 -6.21 -1.30 -7.74
CA GLU A 55 -7.08 -2.43 -7.42
C GLU A 55 -7.66 -2.30 -6.00
N ALA A 56 -6.86 -1.86 -5.02
CA ALA A 56 -7.34 -1.63 -3.67
C ALA A 56 -8.44 -0.55 -3.61
N LYS A 57 -8.33 0.54 -4.37
CA LYS A 57 -9.38 1.56 -4.45
C LYS A 57 -10.67 1.08 -5.12
N LEU A 58 -10.60 0.07 -5.99
CA LEU A 58 -11.79 -0.52 -6.61
C LEU A 58 -12.60 -1.37 -5.62
N ILE A 59 -11.93 -1.97 -4.62
CA ILE A 59 -12.56 -2.84 -3.61
C ILE A 59 -12.70 -2.18 -2.24
N ALA A 60 -12.14 -0.98 -2.07
CA ALA A 60 -12.22 -0.24 -0.83
C ALA A 60 -13.69 0.04 -0.45
N PRO A 61 -14.02 0.00 0.85
CA PRO A 61 -15.34 0.40 1.30
C PRO A 61 -15.62 1.85 0.91
N PRO A 62 -16.89 2.23 0.69
CA PRO A 62 -17.25 3.62 0.44
C PRO A 62 -16.76 4.50 1.60
N PRO A 63 -16.40 5.77 1.32
CA PRO A 63 -16.07 6.71 2.39
C PRO A 63 -17.22 6.73 3.39
N ARG A 64 -16.91 6.47 4.66
CA ARG A 64 -17.89 6.61 5.74
C ARG A 64 -17.99 8.10 6.05
N ASP A 65 -19.17 8.69 5.79
CA ASP A 65 -19.52 10.07 6.13
C ASP A 65 -19.45 10.35 7.64
#